data_AF-A0A3M1XL93-F1
#
_entry.id   AF-A0A3M1XL93-F1
#
_cell.length_a   1.000
_cell.length_b   1.000
_cell.length_c   1.000
_cell.angle_alpha   90.00
_cell.angle_beta   90.00
_cell.angle_gamma   90.00
#
_symmetry.space_group_name_H-M   'P 1'
#
loop_
_entity.id
_entity.type
_entity.pdbx_description
1 polymer ?
#
loop_
_entity_poly.entity_id
_entity_poly.type
_entity_poly.pdbx_seq_one_letter_code
_entity_poly.pdbx_strand_id
1 'polypeptide(L)'
;MRKGMQGVKGQMLPGGLFMDLVAEVINREQLLDQVDHDEDFLNELIEMFLDDYPDTLQQLHEVLARGDAQRVRELAHSIKGAVANFYAPFAYEAAQNLENAGRQGHVSNASILVLELERELKRLHQALLQLRNEL
;
A
#
# COMPACT_ATOMS: atom_id res chain seq x y z
N MET A 1 -46.51 0.72 3.82
CA MET A 1 -45.67 -0.39 4.31
C MET A 1 -44.67 -0.73 3.21
N ARG A 2 -43.42 -0.26 3.34
CA ARG A 2 -42.18 -1.08 3.44
C ARG A 2 -41.96 -2.01 2.25
N LYS A 3 -41.10 -1.60 1.31
CA LYS A 3 -39.69 -2.00 1.13
C LYS A 3 -39.54 -3.33 0.41
N GLY A 4 -38.89 -3.29 -0.76
CA GLY A 4 -38.49 -4.45 -1.54
C GLY A 4 -37.53 -4.07 -2.67
N MET A 5 -36.59 -3.14 -2.41
CA MET A 5 -35.47 -2.89 -3.31
C MET A 5 -34.39 -3.92 -2.96
N GLN A 6 -34.49 -5.10 -3.57
CA GLN A 6 -33.48 -6.15 -3.46
C GLN A 6 -32.52 -6.05 -4.65
N GLY A 7 -31.26 -5.78 -4.32
CA GLY A 7 -30.09 -6.26 -5.06
C GLY A 7 -29.91 -5.73 -6.47
N VAL A 8 -29.31 -4.55 -6.61
CA VAL A 8 -28.44 -4.30 -7.76
C VAL A 8 -27.24 -5.23 -7.65
N LYS A 9 -27.38 -6.47 -8.13
CA LYS A 9 -26.24 -7.26 -8.57
C LYS A 9 -25.59 -6.47 -9.69
N GLY A 10 -24.34 -6.03 -9.49
CA GLY A 10 -23.55 -5.38 -10.52
C GLY A 10 -23.66 -6.17 -11.81
N GLN A 11 -24.31 -5.57 -12.81
CA GLN A 11 -24.40 -6.18 -14.12
C GLN A 11 -23.03 -6.06 -14.76
N MET A 12 -22.40 -7.21 -14.99
CA MET A 12 -21.14 -7.33 -15.73
C MET A 12 -21.44 -7.09 -17.21
N LEU A 13 -20.88 -6.02 -17.77
CA LEU A 13 -20.95 -5.69 -19.20
C LEU A 13 -19.83 -6.46 -19.93
N PRO A 14 -20.06 -7.00 -21.14
CA PRO A 14 -19.06 -7.77 -21.86
C PRO A 14 -18.05 -6.83 -22.53
N GLY A 15 -16.78 -6.95 -22.17
CA GLY A 15 -15.67 -6.27 -22.86
C GLY A 15 -15.16 -5.00 -22.18
N GLY A 16 -14.46 -5.17 -21.05
CA GLY A 16 -13.68 -4.11 -20.42
C GLY A 16 -12.93 -4.71 -19.23
N LEU A 17 -11.61 -4.79 -19.34
CA LEU A 17 -10.72 -5.31 -18.30
C LEU A 17 -10.70 -4.32 -17.11
N PHE A 18 -11.73 -4.33 -16.27
CA PHE A 18 -11.66 -3.71 -14.94
C PHE A 18 -11.15 -4.78 -13.99
N MET A 19 -9.82 -4.84 -13.85
CA MET A 19 -9.19 -5.58 -12.77
C MET A 19 -9.62 -4.93 -11.46
N ASP A 20 -10.14 -5.72 -10.54
CA ASP A 20 -10.41 -5.28 -9.18
C ASP A 20 -9.07 -5.04 -8.47
N LEU A 21 -8.62 -3.79 -8.48
CA LEU A 21 -7.32 -3.41 -7.95
C LEU A 21 -7.20 -3.71 -6.46
N VAL A 22 -8.31 -3.70 -5.71
CA VAL A 22 -8.35 -4.11 -4.30
C VAL A 22 -7.87 -5.56 -4.20
N ALA A 23 -8.51 -6.48 -4.91
CA ALA A 23 -8.17 -7.91 -4.86
C ALA A 23 -6.77 -8.24 -5.38
N GLU A 24 -6.18 -7.42 -6.25
CA GLU A 24 -4.81 -7.60 -6.72
C GLU A 24 -3.74 -7.17 -5.72
N VAL A 25 -4.06 -6.21 -4.85
CA VAL A 25 -3.06 -5.51 -4.03
C VAL A 25 -3.19 -5.84 -2.55
N ILE A 26 -4.41 -6.05 -2.06
CA ILE A 26 -4.72 -6.29 -0.64
C ILE A 26 -5.79 -7.38 -0.48
N ASN A 27 -5.85 -7.99 0.70
CA ASN A 27 -6.92 -8.91 1.06
C ASN A 27 -7.93 -8.21 1.98
N ARG A 28 -9.09 -7.82 1.42
CA ARG A 28 -10.16 -7.12 2.15
C ARG A 28 -10.67 -7.90 3.36
N GLU A 29 -10.85 -9.21 3.24
CA GLU A 29 -11.36 -10.05 4.33
C GLU A 29 -10.38 -10.05 5.50
N GLN A 30 -9.09 -10.26 5.21
CA GLN A 30 -8.04 -10.21 6.26
C GLN A 30 -7.93 -8.82 6.91
N LEU A 31 -8.12 -7.75 6.15
CA LEU A 31 -8.10 -6.40 6.71
C LEU A 31 -9.25 -6.16 7.68
N LEU A 32 -10.46 -6.59 7.32
CA LEU A 32 -11.62 -6.47 8.21
C LEU A 32 -11.49 -7.36 9.44
N ASP A 33 -10.99 -8.59 9.28
CA ASP A 33 -10.74 -9.49 10.41
C ASP A 33 -9.70 -8.92 11.37
N GLN A 34 -8.65 -8.26 10.87
CA GLN A 34 -7.59 -7.65 11.70
C GLN A 34 -8.14 -6.54 12.63
N VAL A 35 -9.20 -5.86 12.21
CA VAL A 35 -9.82 -4.75 12.95
C VAL A 35 -11.14 -5.17 13.61
N ASP A 36 -11.40 -6.46 13.78
CA ASP A 36 -12.65 -6.99 14.36
C ASP A 36 -13.92 -6.46 13.67
N HIS A 37 -13.83 -6.25 12.34
CA HIS A 37 -14.86 -5.63 11.50
C HIS A 37 -15.23 -4.18 11.88
N ASP A 38 -14.38 -3.46 12.61
CA ASP A 38 -14.51 -2.03 12.87
C ASP A 38 -14.08 -1.22 11.62
N GLU A 39 -15.06 -0.87 10.78
CA GLU A 39 -14.84 -0.12 9.53
C GLU A 39 -14.39 1.33 9.79
N ASP A 40 -14.79 1.93 10.92
CA ASP A 40 -14.34 3.28 11.29
C ASP A 40 -12.85 3.25 11.64
N PHE A 41 -12.41 2.26 12.43
CA PHE A 41 -10.99 2.08 12.75
C PHE A 41 -10.15 1.72 11.51
N LEU A 42 -10.68 0.91 10.58
CA LEU A 42 -10.03 0.65 9.30
C LEU A 42 -9.81 1.94 8.49
N ASN A 43 -10.83 2.81 8.45
CA ASN A 43 -10.75 4.09 7.77
C ASN A 43 -9.68 5.02 8.37
N GLU A 44 -9.56 5.07 9.70
CA GLU A 44 -8.50 5.82 10.39
C GLU A 44 -7.10 5.28 10.04
N LEU A 45 -6.92 3.96 10.02
CA LEU A 45 -5.65 3.34 9.62
C LEU A 45 -5.29 3.66 8.17
N ILE A 46 -6.27 3.61 7.26
CA ILE A 46 -6.08 3.97 5.85
C ILE A 46 -5.67 5.44 5.73
N GLU A 47 -6.37 6.35 6.40
CA GLU A 47 -6.09 7.79 6.36
C GLU A 47 -4.66 8.10 6.84
N MET A 48 -4.27 7.56 8.00
CA MET A 48 -2.92 7.71 8.54
C MET A 48 -1.85 7.26 7.56
N PHE A 49 -2.03 6.10 6.91
CA PHE A 49 -1.08 5.63 5.91
C PHE A 49 -1.00 6.55 4.70
N LEU A 50 -2.15 6.94 4.13
CA LEU A 50 -2.22 7.78 2.93
C LEU A 50 -1.59 9.15 3.13
N ASP A 51 -1.66 9.69 4.35
CA ASP A 51 -1.04 10.97 4.72
C ASP A 51 0.47 10.85 4.98
N ASP A 52 0.93 9.76 5.60
CA ASP A 52 2.33 9.62 6.05
C ASP A 52 3.30 9.11 4.99
N TYR A 53 2.86 8.18 4.11
CA TYR A 53 3.79 7.53 3.18
C TYR A 53 4.42 8.48 2.14
N PRO A 54 3.74 9.52 1.60
CA PRO A 54 4.33 10.43 0.62
C PRO A 54 5.54 11.18 1.15
N ASP A 55 5.47 11.67 2.39
CA ASP A 55 6.58 12.37 3.06
C ASP A 55 7.76 11.42 3.32
N THR A 56 7.46 10.18 3.73
CA THR A 56 8.48 9.14 3.93
C THR A 56 9.19 8.81 2.61
N LEU A 57 8.43 8.74 1.51
CA LEU A 57 8.97 8.51 0.17
C LEU A 57 9.83 9.68 -0.32
N GLN A 58 9.43 10.92 -0.07
CA GLN A 58 10.25 12.10 -0.37
C GLN A 58 11.58 12.04 0.38
N GLN A 59 11.56 11.77 1.69
CA GLN A 59 12.78 11.62 2.50
C GLN A 59 13.69 10.52 1.94
N LEU A 60 13.11 9.40 1.48
CA LEU A 60 13.84 8.28 0.89
C LEU A 60 14.65 8.71 -0.34
N HIS A 61 14.06 9.53 -1.22
CA HIS A 61 14.79 10.09 -2.37
C HIS A 61 15.96 10.97 -1.95
N GLU A 62 15.77 11.82 -0.95
CA GLU A 62 16.81 12.74 -0.51
C GLU A 62 18.00 12.01 0.13
N VAL A 63 17.75 10.94 0.89
CA VAL A 63 18.82 10.16 1.53
C VAL A 63 19.52 9.26 0.53
N LEU A 64 18.79 8.75 -0.48
CA LEU A 64 19.37 8.02 -1.60
C LEU A 64 20.32 8.92 -2.40
N ALA A 65 19.93 10.15 -2.71
CA ALA A 65 20.77 11.11 -3.42
C ALA A 65 22.06 11.46 -2.66
N ARG A 66 22.03 11.36 -1.32
CA ARG A 66 23.19 11.56 -0.43
C ARG A 66 24.02 10.30 -0.23
N GLY A 67 23.58 9.14 -0.73
CA GLY A 67 24.24 7.85 -0.53
C GLY A 67 24.18 7.34 0.91
N ASP A 68 23.24 7.81 1.72
CA ASP A 68 23.11 7.44 3.13
C ASP A 68 22.38 6.09 3.27
N ALA A 69 23.16 5.01 3.16
CA ALA A 69 22.63 3.65 3.19
C ALA A 69 21.92 3.28 4.50
N GLN A 70 22.40 3.83 5.62
CA GLN A 70 21.80 3.57 6.92
C GLN A 70 20.42 4.21 7.00
N ARG A 71 20.28 5.46 6.55
CA ARG A 71 18.99 6.14 6.55
C ARG A 71 18.01 5.56 5.53
N VAL A 72 18.49 5.11 4.37
CA VAL A 72 17.68 4.33 3.40
C VAL A 72 17.09 3.09 4.07
N ARG A 73 17.91 2.32 4.81
CA ARG A 73 17.45 1.12 5.52
C ARG A 73 16.35 1.45 6.54
N GLU A 74 16.53 2.50 7.33
CA GLU A 74 15.57 2.89 8.37
C GLU A 74 14.21 3.31 7.78
N LEU A 75 14.22 4.12 6.72
CA LEU A 75 13.00 4.54 6.03
C LEU A 75 12.30 3.35 5.36
N ALA A 76 13.05 2.49 4.67
CA ALA A 76 12.51 1.28 4.05
C ALA A 76 11.92 0.32 5.10
N HIS A 77 12.56 0.18 6.27
CA HIS A 77 12.03 -0.59 7.40
C HIS A 77 10.69 -0.03 7.91
N SER A 78 10.60 1.31 8.04
CA SER A 78 9.37 1.99 8.44
C SER A 78 8.23 1.73 7.44
N ILE A 79 8.50 1.92 6.14
CA ILE A 79 7.51 1.64 5.08
C ILE A 79 7.08 0.18 5.12
N LYS A 80 8.02 -0.75 5.26
CA LYS A 80 7.73 -2.19 5.35
C LYS A 80 6.77 -2.51 6.50
N GLY A 81 6.97 -1.89 7.66
CA GLY A 81 6.06 -2.04 8.81
C GLY A 81 4.67 -1.47 8.53
N ALA A 82 4.59 -0.29 7.93
CA ALA A 82 3.32 0.35 7.60
C ALA A 82 2.51 -0.47 6.58
N VAL A 83 3.13 -0.93 5.49
CA VAL A 83 2.43 -1.71 4.44
C VAL A 83 2.04 -3.12 4.91
N ALA A 84 2.69 -3.65 5.95
CA ALA A 84 2.32 -4.95 6.53
C ALA A 84 0.92 -4.94 7.15
N ASN A 85 0.48 -3.79 7.69
CA ASN A 85 -0.87 -3.63 8.25
C ASN A 85 -1.98 -3.81 7.20
N PHE A 86 -1.64 -3.67 5.91
CA PHE A 86 -2.58 -3.75 4.79
C PHE A 86 -2.56 -5.09 4.05
N TYR A 87 -1.77 -6.06 4.53
CA TYR A 87 -1.53 -7.33 3.84
C TYR A 87 -1.16 -7.13 2.36
N ALA A 88 -0.29 -6.15 2.08
CA ALA A 88 0.10 -5.77 0.73
C ALA A 88 1.43 -6.43 0.32
N PRO A 89 1.44 -7.66 -0.22
CA PRO A 89 2.65 -8.46 -0.38
C PRO A 89 3.69 -7.81 -1.29
N PHE A 90 3.26 -7.20 -2.40
CA PHE A 90 4.18 -6.58 -3.36
C PHE A 90 4.86 -5.32 -2.80
N ALA A 91 4.10 -4.47 -2.09
CA ALA A 91 4.67 -3.31 -1.43
C ALA A 91 5.61 -3.72 -0.29
N TYR A 92 5.24 -4.76 0.47
CA TYR A 92 6.08 -5.33 1.52
C TYR A 92 7.41 -5.87 0.98
N GLU A 93 7.37 -6.64 -0.11
CA GLU A 93 8.55 -7.19 -0.76
C GLU A 93 9.47 -6.08 -1.32
N ALA A 94 8.90 -5.09 -2.00
CA ALA A 94 9.67 -3.95 -2.52
C ALA A 94 10.37 -3.18 -1.40
N ALA A 95 9.68 -2.93 -0.28
CA ALA A 95 10.27 -2.26 0.88
C ALA A 95 11.37 -3.11 1.54
N GLN A 96 11.16 -4.42 1.64
CA GLN A 96 12.16 -5.36 2.16
C GLN A 96 13.42 -5.41 1.29
N ASN A 97 13.27 -5.40 -0.04
CA ASN A 97 14.40 -5.39 -0.97
C ASN A 97 15.24 -4.11 -0.80
N LEU A 98 14.60 -2.97 -0.65
CA LEU A 98 15.29 -1.71 -0.39
C LEU A 98 15.96 -1.66 1.00
N GLU A 99 15.29 -2.17 2.03
CA GLU A 99 15.86 -2.31 3.38
C GLU A 99 17.13 -3.17 3.35
N ASN A 100 17.10 -4.28 2.60
CA ASN A 100 18.24 -5.16 2.41
C ASN A 100 19.40 -4.45 1.69
N ALA A 101 19.13 -3.67 0.64
CA ALA A 101 20.15 -2.89 -0.06
C ALA A 101 20.81 -1.85 0.87
N GLY A 102 20.01 -1.14 1.66
CA GLY A 102 20.51 -0.22 2.68
C GLY A 102 21.37 -0.92 3.74
N ARG A 103 20.93 -2.09 4.23
CA ARG A 103 21.69 -2.90 5.20
C ARG A 103 23.04 -3.38 4.66
N GLN A 104 23.14 -3.68 3.37
CA GLN A 104 24.38 -4.10 2.73
C GLN A 104 25.30 -2.92 2.36
N GLY A 105 24.84 -1.68 2.49
CA GLY A 105 25.59 -0.50 2.04
C GLY A 105 25.56 -0.28 0.53
N HIS A 106 24.74 -1.03 -0.22
CA HIS A 106 24.72 -1.04 -1.68
C HIS A 106 23.65 -0.09 -2.27
N VAL A 107 23.62 1.17 -1.82
CA VAL A 107 22.58 2.12 -2.26
C VAL A 107 22.91 2.89 -3.53
N SER A 108 24.16 2.82 -4.01
CA SER A 108 24.62 3.54 -5.21
C SER A 108 23.82 3.21 -6.48
N ASN A 109 23.21 2.02 -6.53
CA ASN A 109 22.38 1.55 -7.64
C ASN A 109 20.94 1.20 -7.20
N ALA A 110 20.51 1.64 -6.01
CA ALA A 110 19.20 1.29 -5.47
C ALA A 110 18.04 2.09 -6.09
N SER A 111 18.30 2.97 -7.07
CA SER A 111 17.27 3.75 -7.76
C SER A 111 16.18 2.87 -8.39
N ILE A 112 16.54 1.69 -8.92
CA ILE A 112 15.56 0.74 -9.47
C ILE A 112 14.64 0.19 -8.36
N LEU A 113 15.19 -0.10 -7.18
CA LEU A 113 14.42 -0.59 -6.03
C LEU A 113 13.47 0.50 -5.48
N VAL A 114 13.90 1.76 -5.49
CA VAL A 114 13.01 2.88 -5.12
C VAL A 114 11.87 3.05 -6.12
N LEU A 115 12.15 2.97 -7.44
CA LEU A 115 11.10 3.02 -8.45
C LEU A 115 10.09 1.87 -8.33
N GLU A 116 10.56 0.67 -7.98
CA GLU A 116 9.69 -0.48 -7.71
C GLU A 116 8.83 -0.23 -6.46
N LEU A 117 9.42 0.23 -5.37
CA LEU A 117 8.69 0.58 -4.15
C LEU A 117 7.63 1.67 -4.41
N GLU A 118 7.97 2.73 -5.14
CA GLU A 118 7.03 3.77 -5.53
C GLU A 118 5.85 3.23 -6.32
N ARG A 119 6.11 2.31 -7.26
CA ARG A 119 5.06 1.71 -8.09
C ARG A 119 4.08 0.94 -7.21
N GLU A 120 4.58 0.09 -6.32
CA GLU A 120 3.73 -0.71 -5.44
C GLU A 120 3.00 0.14 -4.38
N LEU A 121 3.64 1.19 -3.85
CA LEU A 121 2.97 2.16 -2.97
C LEU A 121 1.83 2.91 -3.68
N LYS A 122 2.01 3.29 -4.95
CA LYS A 122 0.94 3.91 -5.76
C LYS A 122 -0.20 2.93 -5.99
N ARG A 123 0.08 1.66 -6.28
CA ARG A 123 -0.96 0.63 -6.42
C ARG A 123 -1.73 0.43 -5.12
N LEU A 124 -1.02 0.35 -3.99
CA LEU A 124 -1.62 0.26 -2.67
C LEU A 124 -2.48 1.48 -2.36
N HIS A 125 -1.99 2.69 -2.58
CA HIS A 125 -2.76 3.92 -2.40
C HIS A 125 -4.10 3.85 -3.15
N GLN A 126 -4.07 3.49 -4.44
CA GLN A 126 -5.29 3.41 -5.25
C GLN A 126 -6.24 2.31 -4.77
N ALA A 127 -5.72 1.15 -4.37
CA ALA A 127 -6.52 0.08 -3.78
C ALA A 127 -7.19 0.52 -2.47
N LEU A 128 -6.48 1.22 -1.58
CA LEU A 128 -7.03 1.72 -0.32
C LEU A 128 -8.08 2.81 -0.53
N LEU A 129 -7.88 3.71 -1.50
CA LEU A 129 -8.91 4.69 -1.88
C LEU A 129 -10.17 4.01 -2.42
N GLN A 130 -10.02 2.97 -3.24
CA GLN A 130 -11.16 2.21 -3.73
C GLN A 130 -11.90 1.52 -2.57
N LEU A 131 -11.17 0.81 -1.70
CA LEU A 131 -11.74 0.15 -0.52
C LEU A 131 -12.51 1.13 0.37
N ARG A 132 -11.95 2.32 0.64
CA ARG A 132 -12.60 3.35 1.45
C ARG A 132 -13.92 3.85 0.86
N ASN A 133 -14.09 3.81 -0.46
CA ASN A 133 -15.36 4.19 -1.10
C ASN A 133 -16.42 3.06 -1.03
N GLU A 134 -16.01 1.85 -0.63
CA GLU A 134 -16.85 0.65 -0.53
C GLU A 134 -17.24 0.30 0.92
N LEU A 135 -16.57 0.90 1.91
CA LEU A 135 -16.95 0.91 3.33
C LEU A 135 -18.13 1.90 3.50
#